data_AF-A0AA43F990-F1
#
_entry.id   AF-A0AA43F990-F1
#
_cell.length_a   1.000
_cell.length_b   1.000
_cell.length_c   1.000
_cell.angle_alpha   90.00
_cell.angle_beta   90.00
_cell.angle_gamma   90.00
#
_symmetry.space_group_name_H-M   'P 1'
#
loop_
_entity.id
_entity.type
_entity.pdbx_description
1 polymer ?
#
loop_
_entity_poly.entity_id
_entity_poly.type
_entity_poly.pdbx_seq_one_letter_code
_entity_poly.pdbx_strand_id
1 'polypeptide(L)'
;MDRQCFQDHALTLARHPSETEERMIIRVLAFALHADEALSFGRGVGTDDEPALWQRDVTGAIDWWIEIGQPDEKLLRQACGRSK
;
A
#
# COMPACT_ATOMS: atom_id res chain seq x y z
N MET A 1 9.96 -10.50 14.94
CA MET A 1 11.08 -11.37 14.50
C MET A 1 10.67 -12.27 13.35
N ASP A 2 9.36 -12.47 13.12
CA ASP A 2 8.76 -13.48 12.24
C ASP A 2 9.28 -13.50 10.80
N ARG A 3 9.59 -12.34 10.21
CA ARG A 3 10.13 -12.23 8.83
C ARG A 3 11.66 -12.09 8.77
N GLN A 4 12.34 -12.00 9.92
CA GLN A 4 13.79 -11.72 10.02
C GLN A 4 14.28 -10.54 9.15
N CYS A 5 13.41 -9.55 8.92
CA CYS A 5 13.72 -8.37 8.12
C CYS A 5 14.32 -7.27 9.00
N PHE A 6 15.59 -6.95 8.77
CA PHE A 6 16.33 -5.88 9.44
C PHE A 6 16.88 -4.93 8.38
N GLN A 7 16.10 -3.91 8.04
CA GLN A 7 16.41 -2.97 6.97
C GLN A 7 16.03 -1.56 7.40
N ASP A 8 16.81 -0.59 6.94
CA ASP A 8 16.49 0.82 7.05
C ASP A 8 15.83 1.30 5.76
N HIS A 9 14.66 1.94 5.89
CA HIS A 9 13.89 2.44 4.75
C HIS A 9 13.67 3.94 4.90
N ALA A 10 14.26 4.74 4.00
CA ALA A 10 14.04 6.17 3.94
C ALA A 10 12.75 6.47 3.14
N LEU A 11 11.64 6.65 3.86
CA LEU A 11 10.33 6.83 3.23
C LEU A 11 10.02 8.31 2.98
N THR A 12 9.51 8.62 1.78
CA THR A 12 8.91 9.92 1.45
C THR A 12 7.47 9.69 1.05
N LEU A 13 6.53 10.28 1.80
CA LEU A 13 5.09 10.10 1.56
C LEU A 13 4.46 11.43 1.14
N ALA A 14 3.71 11.40 0.04
CA ALA A 14 2.78 12.48 -0.28
C ALA A 14 1.49 12.27 0.53
N ARG A 15 1.11 13.29 1.31
CA ARG A 15 -0.15 13.31 2.07
C ARG A 15 -1.18 14.13 1.31
N HIS A 16 -2.29 13.50 0.91
CA HIS A 16 -3.41 14.19 0.28
C HIS A 16 -4.12 15.11 1.29
N PRO A 17 -4.70 16.27 0.90
CA PRO A 17 -5.40 17.15 1.83
C PRO A 17 -6.52 16.49 2.65
N SER A 18 -7.21 15.51 2.07
CA SER A 18 -8.25 14.72 2.75
C SER A 18 -7.71 13.53 3.56
N GLU A 19 -6.40 13.27 3.53
CA GLU A 19 -5.80 12.19 4.31
C GLU A 19 -5.54 12.66 5.75
N THR A 20 -6.11 11.93 6.72
CA THR A 20 -5.84 12.17 8.13
C THR A 20 -4.44 11.69 8.52
N GLU A 21 -3.91 12.23 9.61
CA GLU A 21 -2.58 11.85 10.08
C GLU A 21 -2.53 10.39 10.54
N GLU A 22 -3.60 9.91 11.16
CA GLU A 22 -3.76 8.52 11.57
C GLU A 22 -3.72 7.60 10.36
N ARG A 23 -4.45 7.92 9.28
CA ARG A 23 -4.41 7.12 8.06
C ARG A 23 -3.02 7.10 7.43
N MET A 24 -2.33 8.24 7.41
CA MET A 24 -0.95 8.33 6.92
C MET A 24 0.00 7.43 7.75
N ILE A 25 -0.11 7.45 9.08
CA ILE A 25 0.70 6.59 9.95
C ILE A 25 0.37 5.11 9.73
N ILE A 26 -0.90 4.76 9.53
CA ILE A 26 -1.27 3.37 9.19
C ILE A 26 -0.66 2.93 7.86
N ARG A 27 -0.48 3.82 6.88
CA ARG A 27 0.28 3.49 5.65
C ARG A 27 1.74 3.18 5.96
N VAL A 28 2.38 3.94 6.83
CA VAL A 28 3.76 3.67 7.27
C VAL A 28 3.84 2.33 8.02
N LEU A 29 2.88 2.04 8.90
CA LEU A 29 2.80 0.76 9.60
C LEU A 29 2.59 -0.41 8.62
N ALA A 30 1.69 -0.25 7.65
CA ALA A 30 1.44 -1.25 6.62
C ALA A 30 2.68 -1.51 5.77
N PHE A 31 3.45 -0.46 5.44
CA PHE A 31 4.77 -0.59 4.83
C PHE A 31 5.69 -1.43 5.71
N ALA A 32 5.87 -1.08 6.98
CA ALA A 32 6.77 -1.79 7.88
C ALA A 32 6.39 -3.28 8.06
N LEU A 33 5.10 -3.60 8.11
CA LEU A 33 4.61 -4.98 8.20
C LEU A 33 4.92 -5.79 6.93
N HIS A 34 4.90 -5.14 5.76
CA HIS A 34 5.10 -5.75 4.45
C HIS A 34 6.41 -5.34 3.78
N ALA A 35 7.38 -4.82 4.56
CA ALA A 35 8.57 -4.17 4.01
C ALA A 35 9.27 -5.04 2.96
N ASP A 36 9.52 -4.42 1.81
CA ASP A 36 10.14 -4.98 0.62
C ASP A 36 10.63 -3.81 -0.25
N GLU A 37 11.71 -3.98 -1.00
CA GLU A 37 12.27 -2.93 -1.86
C GLU A 37 11.34 -2.55 -3.03
N ALA A 38 10.53 -3.50 -3.50
CA ALA A 38 9.54 -3.27 -4.55
C ALA A 38 8.19 -2.74 -4.02
N LEU A 39 8.01 -2.67 -2.69
CA LEU A 39 6.81 -2.10 -2.08
C LEU A 39 6.83 -0.58 -2.23
N SER A 40 5.75 -0.02 -2.75
CA SER A 40 5.63 1.42 -2.98
C SER A 40 4.28 1.96 -2.55
N PHE A 41 4.27 3.23 -2.15
CA PHE A 41 3.05 3.96 -1.80
C PHE A 41 2.30 4.33 -3.08
N GLY A 42 1.01 3.98 -3.15
CA GLY A 42 0.11 4.52 -4.18
C GLY A 42 -0.49 5.86 -3.74
N ARG A 43 -1.34 6.43 -4.61
CA ARG A 43 -2.08 7.67 -4.30
C ARG A 43 -3.10 7.52 -3.18
N GLY A 44 -3.71 6.34 -3.04
CA GLY A 44 -4.66 6.03 -1.97
C GLY A 44 -5.93 6.88 -2.01
N VAL A 45 -6.13 7.76 -1.01
CA VAL A 45 -7.40 8.49 -0.83
C VAL A 45 -7.77 9.29 -2.08
N GLY A 46 -8.97 9.06 -2.59
CA GLY A 46 -9.54 9.82 -3.71
C GLY A 46 -9.28 9.21 -5.08
N THR A 47 -8.68 8.01 -5.16
CA THR A 47 -8.52 7.28 -6.43
C THR A 47 -8.89 5.80 -6.25
N ASP A 48 -9.81 5.30 -7.08
CA ASP A 48 -10.15 3.86 -7.10
C ASP A 48 -9.09 3.01 -7.85
N ASP A 49 -8.19 3.65 -8.60
CA ASP A 49 -7.27 2.96 -9.50
C ASP A 49 -5.93 2.56 -8.85
N GLU A 50 -5.58 3.17 -7.72
CA GLU A 50 -4.33 2.94 -7.00
C GLU A 50 -4.58 2.65 -5.50
N PRO A 51 -3.95 1.61 -4.94
CA PRO A 51 -4.09 1.29 -3.52
C PRO A 51 -3.37 2.28 -2.61
N ALA A 52 -3.53 2.09 -1.31
CA ALA A 52 -2.67 2.74 -0.33
C ALA A 52 -1.18 2.35 -0.52
N LEU A 53 -0.91 1.06 -0.74
CA LEU A 53 0.40 0.51 -1.11
C LEU A 53 0.26 -0.67 -2.06
N TRP A 54 1.28 -0.90 -2.88
CA TRP A 54 1.37 -2.09 -3.72
C TRP A 54 2.82 -2.56 -3.90
N GLN A 55 2.98 -3.86 -4.12
CA GLN A 55 4.22 -4.45 -4.61
C GLN A 55 3.96 -4.93 -6.03
N ARG A 56 4.86 -4.56 -6.94
CA ARG A 56 4.80 -4.98 -8.34
C ARG A 56 6.07 -5.71 -8.72
N ASP A 57 5.91 -6.74 -9.54
CA ASP A 57 7.07 -7.41 -10.13
C ASP A 57 7.68 -6.54 -11.25
N VAL A 58 8.81 -7.01 -11.79
CA VAL A 58 9.55 -6.32 -12.86
C VAL A 58 8.76 -6.16 -14.17
N THR A 59 7.67 -6.91 -14.35
CA THR A 59 6.77 -6.77 -15.50
C THR A 59 5.66 -5.75 -15.27
N GLY A 60 5.52 -5.27 -14.03
CA GLY A 60 4.47 -4.36 -13.59
C GLY A 60 3.20 -5.05 -13.10
N ALA A 61 3.16 -6.39 -13.06
CA ALA A 61 2.05 -7.11 -12.47
C ALA A 61 2.04 -6.91 -10.95
N ILE A 62 0.85 -6.84 -10.35
CA ILE A 62 0.69 -6.54 -8.93
C ILE A 62 0.77 -7.85 -8.14
N ASP A 63 1.83 -7.99 -7.35
CA ASP A 63 1.99 -9.12 -6.42
C ASP A 63 1.18 -8.88 -5.14
N TRP A 64 1.16 -7.64 -4.65
CA TRP A 64 0.43 -7.27 -3.44
C TRP A 64 -0.36 -5.98 -3.65
N TRP A 65 -1.64 -6.03 -3.26
CA TRP A 65 -2.53 -4.86 -3.17
C TRP A 65 -2.91 -4.64 -1.71
N ILE A 66 -2.51 -3.50 -1.13
CA ILE A 66 -2.76 -3.19 0.28
C ILE A 66 -3.69 -1.99 0.38
N GLU A 67 -4.89 -2.22 0.91
CA GLU A 67 -5.83 -1.15 1.24
C GLU A 67 -5.91 -0.82 2.72
N ILE A 68 -6.23 0.45 3.00
CA ILE A 68 -6.37 0.97 4.36
C ILE A 68 -7.72 1.67 4.51
N GLY A 69 -8.43 1.27 5.56
CA GLY A 69 -9.71 1.83 5.97
C GLY A 69 -10.83 0.81 5.82
N GLN A 70 -11.97 1.26 5.31
CA GLN A 70 -13.16 0.44 5.09
C GLN A 70 -13.48 0.45 3.59
N PRO A 71 -12.80 -0.39 2.79
CA PRO A 71 -13.05 -0.44 1.35
C PRO A 71 -14.44 -1.01 1.08
N ASP A 72 -15.08 -0.54 0.01
CA ASP A 72 -16.34 -1.10 -0.46
C ASP A 72 -16.14 -2.38 -1.27
N GLU A 73 -17.23 -3.08 -1.58
CA GLU A 73 -17.17 -4.34 -2.34
C GLU A 73 -16.57 -4.16 -3.75
N LYS A 74 -16.81 -3.00 -4.36
CA LYS A 74 -16.33 -2.67 -5.71
C LYS A 74 -14.79 -2.63 -5.71
N LEU A 75 -14.19 -1.91 -4.75
CA LEU A 75 -12.75 -1.80 -4.61
C LEU A 75 -12.12 -3.16 -4.27
N LEU A 76 -12.73 -3.91 -3.34
CA LEU A 76 -12.26 -5.25 -2.99
C LEU A 76 -12.24 -6.20 -4.21
N ARG A 77 -13.31 -6.20 -5.01
CA ARG A 77 -13.38 -7.00 -6.23
C ARG A 77 -12.32 -6.60 -7.26
N GLN A 78 -12.08 -5.30 -7.40
CA GLN A 78 -11.03 -4.78 -8.28
C GLN A 78 -9.64 -5.20 -7.81
N ALA A 79 -9.34 -5.08 -6.52
CA ALA A 79 -8.07 -5.49 -5.93
C ALA A 79 -7.80 -6.97 -6.21
N CYS A 80 -8.72 -7.86 -5.84
CA CYS A 80 -8.59 -9.30 -6.06
C CYS A 80 -8.50 -9.69 -7.54
N GLY A 81 -9.07 -8.90 -8.45
CA GLY A 81 -8.98 -9.13 -9.89
C GLY A 81 -7.68 -8.64 -10.53
N ARG A 82 -6.92 -7.77 -9.83
CA ARG A 82 -5.70 -7.12 -10.36
C ARG A 82 -4.42 -7.61 -9.71
N SER A 83 -4.48 -8.19 -8.52
CA SER A 83 -3.34 -8.75 -7.80
C SER A 83 -3.35 -10.28 -7.80
N LYS A 84 -2.18 -10.87 -7.51
CA LYS A 84 -2.03 -12.32 -7.30
C LYS A 84 -2.64 -12.77 -5.97
#